data_AF-A0A354A3E1-F1
#
_entry.id   AF-A0A354A3E1-F1
#
_cell.length_a   1.000
_cell.length_b   1.000
_cell.length_c   1.000
_cell.angle_alpha   90.00
_cell.angle_beta   90.00
_cell.angle_gamma   90.00
#
_symmetry.space_group_name_H-M   'P 1'
#
loop_
_entity.id
_entity.type
_entity.pdbx_description
1 polymer ?
#
loop_
_entity_poly.entity_id
_entity_poly.type
_entity_poly.pdbx_seq_one_letter_code
_entity_poly.pdbx_strand_id
1 'polypeptide(L)' 'MRKRLYLKVGDRVNHLSNLAWGAGEVVEERHSNLSGGFCFVRVLFEDGNERSFINDLDNSHCCYYAGIRIL' A
#
# COMPACT_ATOMS: atom_id res chain seq x y z
N MET A 1 -12.75 -16.25 4.06
CA MET A 1 -12.62 -14.95 3.37
C MET A 1 -11.25 -14.38 3.69
N ARG A 2 -10.37 -14.18 2.69
CA ARG A 2 -9.11 -13.45 2.91
C ARG A 2 -9.48 -12.04 3.40
N LYS A 3 -8.96 -11.63 4.56
CA LYS A 3 -9.13 -10.26 5.05
C LYS A 3 -8.75 -9.30 3.92
N ARG A 4 -9.70 -8.47 3.52
CA ARG A 4 -9.54 -7.45 2.48
C ARG A 4 -8.45 -6.50 2.97
N LEU A 5 -7.31 -6.50 2.29
CA LEU A 5 -6.12 -5.74 2.70
C LEU A 5 -6.39 -4.27 2.38
N TYR A 6 -6.75 -3.51 3.41
CA TYR A 6 -6.84 -2.07 3.34
C TYR A 6 -5.77 -1.53 4.29
N LEU A 7 -4.74 -0.92 3.71
CA LEU A 7 -3.58 -0.47 4.46
C LEU A 7 -3.89 0.83 5.21
N LYS A 8 -3.33 0.97 6.41
CA LYS A 8 -3.44 2.14 7.27
C LYS A 8 -2.07 2.60 7.73
N VAL A 9 -1.96 3.87 8.13
CA VAL A 9 -0.73 4.40 8.73
C VAL A 9 -0.27 3.52 9.89
N GLY A 10 1.01 3.16 9.89
CA GLY A 10 1.64 2.26 10.86
C GLY A 10 1.66 0.78 10.46
N ASP A 11 0.92 0.37 9.43
CA ASP A 11 1.00 -1.00 8.94
C ASP A 11 2.41 -1.30 8.38
N ARG A 12 2.98 -2.42 8.81
CA ARG A 12 4.25 -2.95 8.29
C ARG A 12 3.97 -3.87 7.12
N VAL A 13 4.70 -3.67 6.03
CA VAL A 13 4.47 -4.38 4.77
C VAL A 13 5.76 -4.88 4.12
N ASN A 14 5.63 -5.79 3.16
CA ASN A 14 6.70 -6.13 2.21
C ASN A 14 6.16 -6.18 0.77
N HIS A 15 7.09 -6.28 -0.19
CA HIS A 15 6.74 -6.51 -1.59
C HIS A 15 7.13 -7.94 -2.00
N LEU A 16 6.20 -8.68 -2.61
CA LEU A 16 6.41 -10.09 -2.95
C LEU A 16 7.58 -10.35 -3.92
N SER A 17 7.80 -9.46 -4.90
CA SER A 17 8.85 -9.64 -5.92
C SER A 17 10.08 -8.76 -5.72
N ASN A 18 9.98 -7.69 -4.91
CA ASN A 18 11.00 -6.64 -4.85
C ASN A 18 11.69 -6.70 -3.50
N LEU A 19 12.38 -7.82 -3.26
CA LEU A 19 13.03 -8.11 -1.97
C LEU A 19 14.06 -7.06 -1.57
N ALA A 20 14.68 -6.39 -2.55
CA ALA A 20 15.65 -5.33 -2.33
C ALA A 20 15.08 -4.09 -1.62
N TRP A 21 13.75 -3.90 -1.61
CA TRP A 21 13.12 -2.79 -0.88
C TRP A 21 13.14 -3.01 0.64
N GLY A 22 13.28 -4.27 1.09
CA GLY A 22 13.12 -4.64 2.49
C GLY A 22 11.68 -4.49 2.97
N ALA A 23 11.49 -4.48 4.29
CA ALA A 23 10.20 -4.15 4.87
C ALA A 23 9.89 -2.65 4.69
N GLY A 24 8.61 -2.31 4.73
CA GLY A 24 8.16 -0.92 4.69
C GLY A 24 7.13 -0.64 5.77
N GLU A 25 6.93 0.64 6.05
CA GLU A 25 5.88 1.14 6.94
C GLU A 25 5.01 2.13 6.18
N VAL A 26 3.69 2.00 6.32
CA VAL A 26 2.76 2.98 5.78
C VAL A 26 2.88 4.26 6.59
N VAL A 27 3.36 5.32 5.96
CA VAL A 27 3.57 6.64 6.59
C VAL A 27 2.48 7.65 6.24
N GLU A 28 1.65 7.33 5.25
CA GLU A 28 0.54 8.19 4.83
C GLU A 28 -0.62 7.36 4.26
N GLU A 29 -1.84 7.82 4.53
CA GLU A 29 -3.08 7.35 3.94
C GLU A 29 -3.89 8.59 3.52
N ARG A 30 -4.36 8.66 2.26
CA ARG A 30 -5.24 9.74 1.79
C ARG A 30 -6.43 9.21 1.02
N HIS A 31 -7.58 9.83 1.31
CA HIS A 31 -8.84 9.60 0.62
C HIS A 31 -9.26 10.86 -0.13
N SER A 32 -9.69 10.67 -1.37
CA SER A 32 -10.45 11.71 -2.06
C SER A 32 -11.85 11.84 -1.46
N ASN A 33 -12.31 13.07 -1.28
CA ASN A 33 -13.69 13.38 -0.89
C ASN A 33 -14.63 13.55 -2.09
N LEU A 34 -14.12 13.38 -3.31
CA LEU A 34 -14.90 13.45 -4.55
C LEU A 34 -15.45 12.08 -4.91
N SER A 35 -16.68 12.05 -5.44
CA SER A 35 -17.27 10.83 -5.99
C SER A 35 -16.38 10.24 -7.09
N GLY A 36 -16.03 8.96 -6.97
CA GLY A 36 -15.11 8.27 -7.88
C GLY A 36 -13.62 8.61 -7.70
N GLY A 37 -13.26 9.34 -6.65
CA GLY A 37 -11.86 9.64 -6.34
C GLY A 37 -11.10 8.46 -5.74
N PHE A 38 -9.76 8.53 -5.80
CA PHE A 38 -8.89 7.45 -5.36
C PHE A 38 -8.55 7.51 -3.87
N CYS A 39 -8.26 6.34 -3.32
CA CYS A 39 -7.54 6.16 -2.07
C CYS A 39 -6.08 5.75 -2.38
N PHE A 40 -5.12 6.31 -1.66
CA PHE A 40 -3.72 5.91 -1.79
C PHE A 40 -3.00 5.90 -0.44
N VAL A 41 -1.94 5.11 -0.39
CA VAL A 41 -1.00 5.04 0.75
C VAL A 41 0.41 5.30 0.28
N ARG A 42 1.23 5.90 1.15
CA ARG A 42 2.68 6.06 0.95
C ARG A 42 3.41 5.16 1.93
N VAL A 43 4.32 4.34 1.41
CA VAL A 43 5.13 3.40 2.19
C VAL A 43 6.57 3.84 2.14
N LEU A 44 7.19 4.01 3.31
CA LEU A 44 8.64 4.19 3.45
C LEU A 44 9.28 2.81 3.61
N PHE A 45 10.11 2.41 2.64
CA PHE A 45 10.81 1.14 2.65
C PHE A 45 12.21 1.26 3.29
N GLU A 46 12.75 0.13 3.74
CA GLU A 46 14.10 0.03 4.33
C GLU A 46 15.22 0.41 3.36
N ASP A 47 14.96 0.34 2.05
CA ASP A 47 15.86 0.91 1.03
C ASP A 47 15.92 2.45 1.02
N GLY A 48 15.18 3.11 1.92
CA GLY A 48 15.15 4.55 2.12
C GLY A 48 14.22 5.30 1.16
N ASN A 49 13.54 4.60 0.25
CA ASN A 49 12.66 5.24 -0.73
C ASN A 49 11.19 5.14 -0.32
N GLU A 50 10.46 6.21 -0.59
CA GLU A 50 9.02 6.24 -0.44
C GLU A 50 8.32 5.86 -1.75
N ARG A 51 7.27 5.04 -1.66
CA ARG A 51 6.50 4.62 -2.83
C ARG A 51 5.01 4.71 -2.53
N SER A 52 4.24 5.23 -3.48
CA SER A 52 2.79 5.38 -3.36
C SER A 52 2.06 4.26 -4.07
N PHE A 53 1.01 3.74 -3.46
CA PHE A 53 0.17 2.69 -4.03
C PHE A 53 -1.30 3.06 -3.90
N ILE A 54 -2.11 2.61 -4.85
CA ILE A 54 -3.57 2.71 -4.76
C ILE A 54 -4.04 1.77 -3.65
N ASN A 55 -4.84 2.27 -2.72
CA ASN A 55 -5.36 1.51 -1.59
C ASN A 55 -6.87 1.28 -1.76
N ASP A 56 -7.24 0.84 -2.95
CA ASP A 56 -8.62 0.56 -3.35
C ASP A 56 -8.66 -0.80 -4.06
N LEU A 57 -9.43 -1.74 -3.53
CA LEU A 57 -9.52 -3.12 -4.03
C LEU A 57 -10.34 -3.26 -5.31
N ASP A 58 -11.18 -2.27 -5.61
CA ASP A 58 -11.94 -2.23 -6.87
C ASP A 58 -11.07 -1.69 -8.01
N ASN A 59 -9.88 -1.18 -7.70
CA ASN A 59 -8.89 -0.75 -8.68
C ASN A 59 -7.93 -1.90 -9.05
N SER A 60 -7.73 -2.14 -10.35
CA SER A 60 -6.81 -3.17 -10.88
C SER A 60 -5.35 -2.97 -10.48
N HIS A 61 -4.98 -1.75 -10.07
CA HIS A 61 -3.64 -1.38 -9.61
C HIS A 61 -3.56 -1.21 -8.08
N CYS A 62 -4.51 -1.77 -7.33
CA CYS A 62 -4.45 -1.84 -5.87
C CYS A 62 -3.09 -2.35 -5.38
N CYS A 63 -2.60 -1.82 -4.26
CA CYS A 63 -1.39 -2.27 -3.56
C CYS A 63 -1.36 -3.80 -3.38
N TYR A 64 -2.51 -4.41 -3.11
CA TYR A 64 -2.64 -5.86 -3.00
C TYR A 64 -2.30 -6.57 -4.32
N TYR A 65 -2.83 -6.09 -5.47
CA TYR A 65 -2.53 -6.68 -6.78
C TYR A 65 -1.11 -6.32 -7.24
N ALA A 66 -0.58 -5.18 -6.82
CA ALA A 66 0.79 -4.77 -7.07
C ALA A 66 1.83 -5.63 -6.30
N GLY A 67 1.41 -6.37 -5.28
CA GLY A 67 2.28 -7.30 -4.54
C GLY A 67 2.64 -6.87 -3.13
N ILE A 68 2.00 -5.84 -2.59
CA ILE A 68 2.17 -5.40 -1.19
C ILE A 68 1.42 -6.34 -0.24
N ARG A 69 2.08 -6.81 0.82
CA ARG A 69 1.48 -7.65 1.86
C ARG A 69 1.79 -7.11 3.24
N ILE A 70 0.82 -7.15 4.15
CA ILE A 70 1.03 -6.89 5.58
C ILE A 70 1.91 -8.01 6.15
N LEU A 71 2.87 -7.63 6.99
CA LEU A 71 3.74 -8.52 7.76
C LEU A 71 3.03 -9.09 9.01
#